data_AF-A0A917PBQ3-F1
#
_entry.id   AF-A0A917PBQ3-F1
#
_cell.length_a   1.000
_cell.length_b   1.000
_cell.length_c   1.000
_cell.angle_alpha   90.00
_cell.angle_beta   90.00
_cell.angle_gamma   90.00
#
_symmetry.space_group_name_H-M   'P 1'
#
loop_
_entity.id
_entity.type
_entity.pdbx_description
1 polymer ?
#
loop_
_entity_poly.entity_id
_entity_poly.type
_entity_poly.pdbx_seq_one_letter_code
_entity_poly.pdbx_strand_id
1 'polypeptide(L)' 'MRPELLERAWLSDLSGRGRRLVAFYAVLYYAGLRPAEAVGLRLSDCHLPETSWGTLTLRETRPVSVSSGPLR' A
#
# COMPACT_ATOMS: atom_id res chain seq x y z
N MET A 1 -3.90 -7.97 -29.10
CA MET A 1 -3.04 -7.21 -28.16
C MET A 1 -3.30 -7.74 -26.76
N ARG A 2 -2.27 -8.25 -26.07
CA ARG A 2 -2.44 -8.91 -24.76
C ARG A 2 -2.56 -7.85 -23.65
N PRO A 3 -3.66 -7.77 -22.89
CA PRO A 3 -3.89 -6.71 -21.92
C PRO A 3 -2.82 -6.64 -20.83
N GLU A 4 -2.25 -7.77 -20.43
CA GLU A 4 -1.14 -7.85 -19.46
C GLU A 4 0.16 -7.17 -19.92
N LEU A 5 0.41 -7.04 -21.23
CA LEU A 5 1.57 -6.31 -21.75
C LEU A 5 1.34 -4.80 -21.73
N LEU A 6 0.10 -4.37 -21.95
CA LEU A 6 -0.31 -2.97 -21.87
C LEU A 6 -0.17 -2.47 -20.43
N GLU A 7 -0.62 -3.25 -19.45
CA GLU A 7 -0.55 -2.92 -18.03
C GLU A 7 0.90 -2.79 -17.54
N ARG A 8 1.77 -3.73 -17.89
CA ARG A 8 3.21 -3.64 -17.57
C ARG A 8 3.88 -2.42 -18.21
N ALA A 9 3.50 -2.08 -19.45
CA ALA A 9 4.02 -0.92 -20.17
C ALA A 9 3.58 0.41 -19.53
N TRP A 10 2.32 0.56 -19.16
CA TRP A 10 1.84 1.76 -18.45
C TRP A 10 2.45 1.89 -17.05
N LEU A 11 2.61 0.78 -16.32
CA LEU A 11 3.29 0.79 -15.03
C LEU A 11 4.78 1.17 -15.15
N SER A 12 5.44 0.82 -16.26
CA SER A 12 6.81 1.27 -16.52
C SER A 12 6.91 2.76 -16.89
N ASP A 13 5.90 3.32 -17.55
CA ASP A 13 5.83 4.74 -17.91
C ASP A 13 5.51 5.66 -16.72
N LEU A 14 4.98 5.11 -15.63
CA LEU A 14 4.88 5.84 -14.39
C LEU A 14 6.28 6.16 -13.85
N SER A 15 6.55 7.46 -13.65
CA SER A 15 7.72 7.93 -12.91
C SER A 15 7.86 7.19 -11.56
N GLY A 16 9.06 7.13 -10.98
CA GLY A 16 9.31 6.38 -9.73
C GLY A 16 8.38 6.73 -8.56
N ARG A 17 7.72 7.92 -8.58
CA ARG A 17 6.65 8.27 -7.64
C ARG A 17 5.32 7.59 -7.97
N GLY A 18 4.91 7.57 -9.24
CA GLY A 18 3.66 6.94 -9.70
C GLY A 18 3.63 5.42 -9.44
N ARG A 19 4.75 4.71 -9.65
CA ARG A 19 4.82 3.26 -9.37
C ARG A 19 4.58 2.91 -7.91
N ARG A 20 5.03 3.74 -6.97
CA ARG A 20 4.80 3.52 -5.54
C ARG A 20 3.34 3.73 -5.15
N LEU A 21 2.62 4.62 -5.84
CA LEU A 21 1.22 4.88 -5.58
C LEU A 21 0.33 3.68 -5.91
N VAL A 22 0.71 2.87 -6.90
CA VAL A 22 -0.03 1.64 -7.24
C VAL A 22 -0.07 0.68 -6.05
N ALA A 23 1.11 0.37 -5.48
CA ALA A 23 1.20 -0.48 -4.30
C ALA A 23 0.51 0.16 -3.09
N PHE A 24 0.66 1.48 -2.90
CA PHE A 24 0.03 2.21 -1.80
C PHE A 24 -1.50 2.10 -1.84
N TYR A 25 -2.15 2.41 -2.97
CA TYR A 25 -3.60 2.30 -3.06
C TYR A 25 -4.12 0.86 -3.07
N ALA A 26 -3.36 -0.08 -3.63
CA ALA A 26 -3.74 -1.49 -3.62
C ALA A 26 -3.94 -2.00 -2.18
N VAL A 27 -3.02 -1.71 -1.26
CA VAL A 27 -3.14 -2.19 0.13
C VAL A 27 -4.23 -1.48 0.93
N LEU A 28 -4.58 -0.23 0.59
CA LEU A 28 -5.73 0.45 1.19
C LEU A 28 -7.04 -0.20 0.77
N TYR A 29 -7.21 -0.48 -0.53
CA TYR A 29 -8.49 -0.97 -1.05
C TYR A 29 -8.71 -2.46 -0.88
N TYR A 30 -7.66 -3.28 -1.06
CA TYR A 30 -7.81 -4.74 -1.02
C TYR A 30 -7.51 -5.34 0.35
N ALA A 31 -6.72 -4.67 1.19
CA ALA A 31 -6.33 -5.17 2.50
C ALA A 31 -6.76 -4.27 3.67
N GLY A 32 -7.36 -3.09 3.40
CA GLY A 32 -7.92 -2.23 4.43
C GLY A 32 -6.89 -1.53 5.34
N LEU A 33 -5.64 -1.40 4.90
CA LEU A 33 -4.60 -0.73 5.69
C LEU A 33 -4.97 0.74 5.94
N ARG A 34 -4.55 1.27 7.09
CA ARG A 34 -4.49 2.71 7.32
C ARG A 34 -3.33 3.30 6.50
N PRO A 35 -3.42 4.57 6.04
CA PRO A 35 -2.30 5.21 5.34
C PRO A 35 -0.96 5.12 6.08
N ALA A 36 -0.97 5.25 7.42
CA ALA A 36 0.21 5.13 8.25
C ALA A 36 0.84 3.72 8.24
N GLU A 37 0.02 2.67 8.13
CA GLU A 37 0.49 1.29 8.04
C GLU A 37 1.09 1.03 6.65
N ALA A 38 0.44 1.53 5.60
CA ALA A 38 0.90 1.35 4.21
C ALA A 38 2.27 1.98 3.95
N VAL A 39 2.58 3.13 4.56
CA VAL A 39 3.90 3.77 4.44
C VAL A 39 5.01 2.95 5.12
N GLY A 40 4.68 2.18 6.16
CA GLY A 40 5.63 1.33 6.89
C GLY A 40 5.78 -0.09 6.35
N LEU A 41 4.95 -0.51 5.39
CA LEU A 41 4.89 -1.87 4.88
C LEU A 41 6.14 -2.23 4.06
N ARG A 42 6.73 -3.40 4.34
CA ARG A 42 7.90 -3.92 3.62
C ARG A 42 7.54 -5.16 2.83
N LEU A 43 8.34 -5.49 1.81
CA LEU A 43 8.15 -6.72 1.03
C LEU A 43 8.21 -7.99 1.91
N SER A 44 9.05 -7.99 2.95
CA SER A 44 9.14 -9.10 3.94
C SER A 44 7.86 -9.31 4.74
N ASP A 45 6.99 -8.31 4.78
CA ASP A 45 5.73 -8.35 5.51
C ASP A 45 4.58 -8.87 4.62
N CYS A 46 4.86 -9.16 3.34
CA CYS A 46 3.89 -9.59 2.35
C CYS A 46 4.05 -11.07 2.00
N HIS A 47 3.01 -11.86 2.23
CA HIS A 47 2.90 -13.24 1.72
C HIS A 47 1.82 -13.28 0.63
N LEU A 48 2.24 -13.30 -0.64
CA LEU A 48 1.35 -13.19 -1.81
C LEU A 48 1.43 -14.46 -2.68
N PRO A 49 0.56 -15.46 -2.46
CA PRO A 49 0.50 -16.66 -3.29
C PRO A 49 -0.01 -16.33 -4.70
N GLU A 50 0.37 -17.14 -5.69
CA GLU A 50 0.07 -16.86 -7.11
C GLU A 50 -1.43 -16.87 -7.45
N THR A 51 -2.24 -17.66 -6.74
CA THR A 51 -3.63 -17.95 -7.14
C THR A 51 -4.64 -17.85 -6.01
N SER A 52 -4.28 -17.26 -4.87
CA SER A 52 -5.19 -17.11 -3.73
C SER A 52 -4.98 -15.78 -3.00
N TRP A 53 -5.85 -15.52 -2.01
CA TRP A 53 -5.68 -14.35 -1.15
C TRP A 53 -4.35 -14.43 -0.40
N GLY A 54 -3.61 -13.33 -0.44
CA GLY A 54 -2.39 -13.15 0.34
C GLY A 54 -2.66 -12.67 1.76
N THR A 55 -1.59 -12.53 2.52
CA THR A 55 -1.62 -12.01 3.89
C THR A 55 -0.55 -10.96 4.06
N LEU A 56 -0.90 -9.86 4.74
CA LEU A 56 0.01 -8.79 5.09
C LEU A 56 0.19 -8.77 6.61
N THR A 57 1.43 -8.79 7.08
CA THR A 57 1.76 -8.73 8.51
C THR A 57 2.08 -7.30 8.89
N LEU A 58 1.14 -6.61 9.54
CA LEU A 58 1.33 -5.21 9.90
C LEU A 58 2.15 -5.09 11.19
N ARG A 59 3.10 -4.15 11.20
CA ARG A 59 3.75 -3.72 12.44
C ARG A 59 2.87 -2.71 13.16
N GLU A 60 2.97 -2.71 14.48
CA GLU A 60 2.22 -1.79 15.34
C GLU A 60 2.37 -0.34 14.87
N THR A 61 1.28 0.28 14.44
CA THR A 61 1.22 1.73 14.26
C THR A 61 0.74 2.36 15.54
N ARG A 62 1.53 3.27 16.11
CA ARG A 62 1.11 4.11 17.22
C ARG A 62 0.27 5.26 16.67
N PRO A 63 -1.07 5.29 16.88
CA PRO A 63 -1.88 6.41 16.44
C PRO A 63 -1.45 7.67 17.20
N VAL A 64 -1.01 8.68 16.47
CA VAL A 64 -0.78 10.01 17.05
C VAL A 64 -2.10 10.78 16.91
N SER A 65 -2.93 10.73 17.94
CA SER A 65 -4.01 11.71 18.06
C SER A 65 -3.39 13.01 18.56
N VAL A 66 -3.48 14.08 17.77
CA VAL A 66 -3.35 15.43 18.32
C VAL A 66 -4.46 15.55 19.37
N SER A 67 -4.09 15.53 20.64
CA SER A 67 -4.99 16.01 21.68
C SER A 67 -4.97 17.53 21.55
N SER A 68 -6.08 18.11 21.12
CA SER A 68 -6.32 19.54 21.22
C SER A 68 -6.03 19.94 22.67
N GLY A 69 -4.96 20.70 22.90
CA GLY A 69 -4.74 21.34 24.19
C GLY A 69 -5.96 22.20 24.54
N PRO A 70 -6.25 22.41 25.83
CA PRO A 70 -7.44 23.16 26.23
C PRO A 70 -7.41 24.52 25.55
N LEU A 71 -8.52 24.88 24.89
CA LEU A 71 -8.74 26.24 24.40
C LEU A 71 -8.72 27.14 25.65
N ARG A 72 -7.66 27.93 25.79
CA ARG A 72 -7.60 29.05 26.72
C ARG A 72 -8.30 30.26 26.12
#